data_AF-A0A2G1ZRT5-F1
#
_entry.id   AF-A0A2G1ZRT5-F1
#
_cell.length_a   1.000
_cell.length_b   1.000
_cell.length_c   1.000
_cell.angle_alpha   90.00
_cell.angle_beta   90.00
_cell.angle_gamma   90.00
#
_symmetry.space_group_name_H-M   'P 1'
#
loop_
_entity.id
_entity.type
_entity.pdbx_description
1 polymer ?
#
loop_
_entity_poly.entity_id
_entity_poly.type
_entity_poly.pdbx_seq_one_letter_code
_entity_poly.pdbx_strand_id
1 'polypeptide(L)' 'MGSGSVKIAVSEYAKKIKADLIVVGSHGHGTMDMLLGSRANAILHYAHCDIWVFKENK' A
#
# COMPACT_ATOMS: atom_id res chain seq x y z
N MET A 1 14.97 -5.67 15.60
CA MET A 1 13.54 -6.05 15.76
C MET A 1 12.77 -4.77 16.04
N GLY A 2 11.77 -4.42 15.23
CA GLY A 2 11.00 -3.18 15.45
C GLY A 2 10.71 -2.31 14.22
N SER A 3 10.52 -2.90 13.04
CA SER A 3 9.69 -2.27 12.01
C SER A 3 8.95 -3.40 11.33
N GLY A 4 7.75 -3.70 11.82
CA GLY A 4 6.89 -4.70 11.19
C GLY A 4 6.76 -4.36 9.71
N SER A 5 6.79 -5.37 8.83
CA SER A 5 6.69 -5.12 7.39
C SER A 5 5.40 -4.34 7.11
N VAL A 6 5.51 -3.15 6.50
CA VAL A 6 4.36 -2.26 6.23
C VAL A 6 3.17 -3.00 5.62
N LYS A 7 3.43 -3.95 4.70
CA LYS A 7 2.39 -4.80 4.09
C LYS A 7 1.59 -5.61 5.11
N ILE A 8 2.23 -6.12 6.16
CA ILE A 8 1.58 -6.90 7.22
C ILE A 8 0.74 -5.95 8.08
N ALA A 9 1.33 -4.84 8.53
CA ALA A 9 0.63 -3.89 9.39
C ALA A 9 -0.64 -3.32 8.72
N VAL A 10 -0.56 -2.94 7.43
CA VAL A 10 -1.70 -2.42 6.67
C VAL A 10 -2.76 -3.51 6.46
N SER A 11 -2.37 -4.70 6.02
CA SER A 11 -3.33 -5.78 5.75
C SER A 11 -4.03 -6.26 7.02
N GLU A 12 -3.31 -6.42 8.13
CA GLU A 12 -3.89 -6.83 9.41
C GLU A 12 -4.81 -5.75 10.00
N TYR A 13 -4.44 -4.47 9.89
CA TYR A 13 -5.31 -3.38 10.32
C TYR A 13 -6.59 -3.32 9.46
N ALA A 14 -6.45 -3.45 8.14
CA ALA A 14 -7.59 -3.47 7.22
C ALA A 14 -8.55 -4.64 7.53
N LYS A 15 -8.01 -5.84 7.82
CA LYS A 15 -8.83 -6.99 8.27
C LYS A 15 -9.56 -6.68 9.57
N LYS A 16 -8.86 -6.10 10.55
CA LYS A 16 -9.41 -5.77 11.87
C LYS A 16 -10.62 -4.84 11.77
N ILE A 17 -10.58 -3.87 10.86
CA ILE A 17 -11.68 -2.92 10.65
C ILE A 17 -12.70 -3.38 9.60
N LYS A 18 -12.50 -4.57 8.99
CA LYS A 18 -13.30 -5.08 7.88
C LYS A 18 -13.38 -4.09 6.72
N ALA A 19 -12.23 -3.54 6.32
CA ALA A 19 -12.18 -2.61 5.19
C ALA A 19 -12.42 -3.36 3.88
N ASP A 20 -13.33 -2.84 3.05
CA ASP A 20 -13.58 -3.36 1.71
C ASP A 20 -12.58 -2.82 0.66
N LEU A 21 -11.89 -1.72 0.97
CA LEU A 21 -10.95 -1.07 0.07
C LEU A 21 -9.74 -0.50 0.83
N ILE A 22 -8.54 -0.73 0.29
CA ILE A 22 -7.31 -0.06 0.71
C ILE A 22 -6.87 0.90 -0.40
N VAL A 23 -6.67 2.17 -0.04
CA VAL A 23 -6.15 3.20 -0.96
C VAL A 23 -4.68 3.46 -0.65
N VAL A 24 -3.84 3.40 -1.68
CA VAL A 24 -2.40 3.68 -1.58
C VAL A 24 -1.95 4.67 -2.65
N GLY A 25 -0.96 5.49 -2.32
CA GLY A 25 -0.26 6.31 -3.32
C GLY A 25 0.63 5.44 -4.22
N SER A 26 0.75 5.81 -5.49
CA SER A 26 1.61 5.14 -6.47
C SER A 26 3.10 5.31 -6.16
N HIS A 27 3.53 6.41 -5.54
CA HIS A 27 4.94 6.73 -5.25
C HIS A 27 5.13 7.32 -3.87
N GLY A 28 6.37 7.28 -3.36
CA GLY A 28 6.80 8.02 -2.17
C GLY A 28 7.68 9.22 -2.54
N HIS A 29 8.40 9.80 -1.57
CA HIS A 29 9.31 10.95 -1.78
C HIS A 29 10.57 10.68 -2.64
N GLY A 30 10.65 9.53 -3.34
CA GLY A 30 11.80 9.17 -4.19
C GLY A 30 11.57 9.56 -5.65
N THR A 31 12.62 10.01 -6.32
CA THR A 31 12.64 10.50 -7.72
C THR A 31 12.64 9.39 -8.77
N MET A 32 12.16 8.19 -8.45
CA MET A 32 12.13 7.10 -9.42
C MET A 32 10.85 7.22 -10.26
N ASP A 33 10.99 7.33 -11.58
CA ASP A 33 9.90 7.28 -12.57
C ASP A 33 9.29 5.88 -12.70
N MET A 34 8.98 5.24 -11.57
CA MET A 34 8.26 3.99 -11.56
C MET A 34 6.77 4.26 -11.79
N LEU A 35 5.99 3.19 -11.98
CA LEU A 35 4.53 3.27 -11.89
C LEU A 35 4.05 2.96 -10.46
N LEU A 36 4.84 2.20 -9.69
CA LEU A 36 4.55 1.79 -8.32
C LEU A 36 5.81 1.79 -7.45
N GLY A 37 5.73 2.41 -6.28
CA GLY A 37 6.73 2.32 -5.22
C GLY A 37 6.70 0.95 -4.54
N SER A 38 7.84 0.54 -3.99
CA SER A 38 8.01 -0.79 -3.37
C SER A 38 7.00 -1.11 -2.24
N ARG A 39 6.59 -0.09 -1.48
CA ARG A 39 5.56 -0.24 -0.43
C ARG A 39 4.17 -0.49 -1.02
N ALA A 40 3.76 0.30 -2.01
CA ALA A 40 2.48 0.12 -2.70
C ALA A 40 2.43 -1.26 -3.37
N ASN A 41 3.52 -1.65 -4.05
CA ASN A 41 3.65 -2.97 -4.65
C ASN A 41 3.53 -4.09 -3.61
N ALA A 42 4.21 -3.97 -2.47
CA ALA A 42 4.15 -4.98 -1.40
C ALA A 42 2.76 -5.11 -0.75
N ILE A 43 2.01 -4.01 -0.62
CA ILE A 43 0.63 -4.04 -0.10
C ILE A 43 -0.30 -4.66 -1.13
N LEU A 44 -0.19 -4.29 -2.40
CA LEU A 44 -1.02 -4.80 -3.50
C LEU A 44 -0.98 -6.34 -3.59
N HIS A 45 0.19 -6.96 -3.37
CA HIS A 45 0.33 -8.42 -3.40
C HIS A 45 -0.12 -9.13 -2.10
N TYR A 46 -0.43 -8.40 -1.03
CA TYR A 46 -0.72 -8.97 0.30
C TYR A 46 -2.10 -8.56 0.86
N ALA A 47 -2.82 -7.69 0.15
CA ALA A 47 -4.14 -7.24 0.55
C ALA A 47 -5.16 -8.38 0.49
N HIS A 48 -6.13 -8.35 1.41
CA HIS A 48 -7.24 -9.31 1.47
C HIS A 48 -8.53 -8.74 0.86
N CYS A 49 -8.51 -7.47 0.45
CA CYS A 49 -9.61 -6.73 -0.14
C CYS A 49 -9.10 -5.88 -1.31
N ASP A 50 -10.01 -5.17 -1.97
CA ASP A 50 -9.70 -4.39 -3.15
C ASP A 50 -8.65 -3.31 -2.84
N ILE A 51 -7.85 -2.99 -3.87
CA ILE A 51 -6.78 -2.00 -3.79
C ILE A 51 -7.01 -0.95 -4.86
N TRP A 52 -7.00 0.32 -4.45
CA TRP A 52 -6.90 1.44 -5.38
C TRP A 52 -5.53 2.11 -5.24
N VAL A 53 -4.74 2.03 -6.31
CA VAL A 53 -3.51 2.81 -6.44
C VAL A 53 -3.84 4.15 -7.08
N PHE A 54 -3.60 5.23 -6.33
CA PHE A 54 -3.79 6.60 -6.80
C PHE A 54 -2.46 7.26 -7.16
N LYS A 55 -2.40 7.92 -8.32
CA LYS A 55 -1.30 8.82 -8.71
C LYS A 55 -1.88 10.22 -8.84
N GLU A 56 -1.36 11.15 -8.02
CA GLU A 56 -1.66 12.57 -8.19
C GLU A 56 -0.95 13.05 -9.46
N ASN A 57 -1.72 13.60 -10.39
CA ASN A 57 -1.17 14.36 -11.52
C ASN A 57 -0.97 15.79 -11.02
N LYS A 58 0.29 16.20 -10.85
CA LYS A 58 0.63 17.61 -10.70
C LYS A 58 0.81 18.26 -12.06
#